data_AF-A0A2E0EL46-F1
#
_entry.id   AF-A0A2E0EL46-F1
#
_cell.length_a   1.000
_cell.length_b   1.000
_cell.length_c   1.000
_cell.angle_alpha   90.00
_cell.angle_beta   90.00
_cell.angle_gamma   90.00
#
_symmetry.space_group_name_H-M   'P 1'
#
loop_
_entity.id
_entity.type
_entity.pdbx_description
1 polymer ?
#
loop_
_entity_poly.entity_id
_entity_poly.type
_entity_poly.pdbx_seq_one_letter_code
_entity_poly.pdbx_strand_id
1 'polypeptide(L)'
;MDLKSKTVKQFCRAINGFKLELNYYSIIDELVESERFDLLRSLMNDTSLPIWWFQVGLSGEVLIKCLPESKRLIFEMAPKNIPFEFAKHLIDTNQLETKYLTLLLAIDEQLFLDFIDQTELQKDYVKVGYIAGNCVKFMDAFSEYLMPAVEITIQDINCLRGIDLTKIPALTLNFVGVQDMPEDVWIELQKCKIKKVINPYYAATYGQSFPYDWKNADLAYFLNKKNLHPDLEYLLNVKSPDFLTQLISINKLCGYFEYDYSLLLEKGELTPELEMHIADNLDTFICIGYAFLDRPLISHRIAEKKHFMQPMKHTFACSDFRKIGPYLVMIPFELDYAKQIVQQSDCLYLNPEFGTIECVNSPAKSARK
;
A
#
# COMPACT_ATOMS: atom_id res chain seq x y z
N MET A 1 29.41 -27.29 -11.83
CA MET A 1 28.38 -26.22 -11.89
C MET A 1 27.30 -26.68 -12.85
N ASP A 2 26.09 -26.86 -12.34
CA ASP A 2 24.93 -27.40 -13.06
C ASP A 2 24.39 -26.42 -14.13
N LEU A 3 23.90 -26.95 -15.26
CA LEU A 3 23.46 -26.17 -16.42
C LEU A 3 22.33 -25.19 -16.05
N LYS A 4 21.47 -25.57 -15.09
CA LYS A 4 20.36 -24.77 -14.56
C LYS A 4 20.82 -23.48 -13.87
N SER A 5 21.95 -23.52 -13.14
CA SER A 5 22.52 -22.36 -12.46
C SER A 5 23.05 -21.30 -13.45
N LYS A 6 23.49 -21.72 -14.63
CA LYS A 6 23.91 -20.81 -15.71
C LYS A 6 22.71 -20.07 -16.30
N THR A 7 21.57 -20.73 -16.50
CA THR A 7 20.38 -20.13 -17.10
C THR A 7 19.76 -19.07 -16.20
N VAL A 8 19.65 -19.32 -14.88
CA VAL A 8 19.13 -18.32 -13.92
C VAL A 8 20.07 -17.12 -13.81
N LYS A 9 21.39 -17.35 -13.70
CA LYS A 9 22.36 -16.24 -13.68
C LYS A 9 22.39 -15.46 -14.99
N GLN A 10 22.17 -16.11 -16.14
CA GLN A 10 22.05 -15.44 -17.43
C GLN A 10 20.75 -14.65 -17.54
N PHE A 11 19.63 -15.16 -16.99
CA PHE A 11 18.36 -14.46 -16.93
C PHE A 11 18.44 -13.23 -16.00
N CYS A 12 18.95 -13.37 -14.79
CA CYS A 12 19.18 -12.24 -13.87
C CYS A 12 20.21 -11.23 -14.41
N ARG A 13 21.25 -11.68 -15.13
CA ARG A 13 22.20 -10.79 -15.81
C ARG A 13 21.60 -10.12 -17.04
N ALA A 14 20.69 -10.77 -17.76
CA ALA A 14 19.92 -10.12 -18.82
C ALA A 14 19.01 -9.05 -18.21
N ILE A 15 18.33 -9.33 -17.10
CA ILE A 15 17.51 -8.36 -16.37
C ILE A 15 18.32 -7.17 -15.84
N ASN A 16 19.54 -7.40 -15.31
CA ASN A 16 20.40 -6.30 -14.82
C ASN A 16 21.16 -5.56 -15.94
N GLY A 17 21.43 -6.22 -17.07
CA GLY A 17 22.17 -5.68 -18.20
C GLY A 17 21.30 -4.86 -19.16
N PHE A 18 20.03 -5.22 -19.26
CA PHE A 18 19.03 -4.35 -19.84
C PHE A 18 18.58 -3.37 -18.75
N LYS A 19 18.88 -2.08 -18.91
CA LYS A 19 18.14 -1.00 -18.23
C LYS A 19 16.68 -0.94 -18.73
N LEU A 20 16.03 -2.09 -18.89
CA LEU A 20 14.61 -2.20 -19.12
C LEU A 20 13.99 -2.26 -17.73
N GLU A 21 13.07 -1.35 -17.48
CA GLU A 21 12.20 -1.30 -16.31
C GLU A 21 11.24 -2.51 -16.35
N LEU A 22 11.78 -3.73 -16.33
CA LEU A 22 10.97 -4.93 -16.17
C LEU A 22 10.35 -4.88 -14.78
N ASN A 23 9.03 -4.82 -14.74
CA ASN A 23 8.24 -4.88 -13.53
C ASN A 23 8.51 -6.24 -12.84
N TYR A 24 9.41 -6.26 -11.87
CA TYR A 24 9.84 -7.51 -11.19
C TYR A 24 8.67 -8.32 -10.62
N TYR A 25 7.54 -7.67 -10.29
CA TYR A 25 6.31 -8.35 -9.90
C TYR A 25 5.80 -9.29 -10.99
N SER A 26 5.84 -8.89 -12.27
CA SER A 26 5.38 -9.74 -13.37
C SER A 26 6.25 -10.98 -13.55
N ILE A 27 7.55 -10.90 -13.20
CA ILE A 27 8.44 -12.07 -13.22
C ILE A 27 8.07 -13.05 -12.11
N ILE A 28 7.82 -12.54 -10.90
CA ILE A 28 7.42 -13.40 -9.77
C ILE A 28 6.06 -14.04 -10.05
N ASP A 29 5.09 -13.25 -10.53
CA ASP A 29 3.74 -13.73 -10.87
C ASP A 29 3.79 -14.83 -11.94
N GLU A 30 4.52 -14.63 -13.03
CA GLU A 30 4.69 -15.64 -14.09
C GLU A 30 5.34 -16.93 -13.57
N LEU A 31 6.33 -16.82 -12.67
CA LEU A 31 6.96 -17.99 -12.05
C LEU A 31 5.99 -18.76 -11.15
N VAL A 32 5.08 -18.05 -10.46
CA VAL A 32 4.03 -18.64 -9.63
C VAL A 32 2.97 -19.30 -10.51
N GLU A 33 2.47 -18.62 -11.53
CA GLU A 33 1.45 -19.12 -12.48
C GLU A 33 1.95 -20.35 -13.25
N SER A 34 3.23 -20.34 -13.66
CA SER A 34 3.87 -21.47 -14.35
C SER A 34 4.38 -22.57 -13.39
N GLU A 35 4.08 -22.49 -12.10
CA GLU A 35 4.53 -23.43 -11.05
C GLU A 35 6.05 -23.67 -11.02
N ARG A 36 6.86 -22.69 -11.44
CA ARG A 36 8.33 -22.78 -11.51
C ARG A 36 8.99 -22.47 -10.17
N PHE A 37 8.56 -23.18 -9.11
CA PHE A 37 9.11 -23.06 -7.76
C PHE A 37 10.59 -23.47 -7.66
N ASP A 38 11.11 -24.25 -8.62
CA ASP A 38 12.54 -24.53 -8.73
C ASP A 38 13.36 -23.26 -9.04
N LEU A 39 12.85 -22.41 -9.92
CA LEU A 39 13.49 -21.13 -10.27
C LEU A 39 13.29 -20.11 -9.17
N LEU A 40 12.08 -20.04 -8.59
CA LEU A 40 11.78 -19.13 -7.49
C LEU A 40 12.69 -19.39 -6.28
N ARG A 41 12.93 -20.66 -5.92
CA ARG A 41 13.94 -21.04 -4.92
C ARG A 41 15.34 -20.58 -5.28
N SER A 42 15.75 -20.74 -6.54
CA SER A 42 17.07 -20.27 -6.98
C SER A 42 17.21 -18.75 -6.86
N LEU A 43 16.15 -17.98 -7.11
CA LEU A 43 16.12 -16.52 -6.91
C LEU A 43 16.16 -16.17 -5.42
N MET A 44 15.34 -16.85 -4.61
CA MET A 44 15.35 -16.74 -3.14
C MET A 44 16.64 -17.25 -2.50
N ASN A 45 17.58 -17.84 -3.22
CA ASN A 45 18.91 -18.18 -2.68
C ASN A 45 19.97 -17.16 -3.13
N ASP A 46 19.70 -16.35 -4.16
CA ASP A 46 20.62 -15.35 -4.64
C ASP A 46 20.62 -14.14 -3.69
N THR A 47 21.73 -13.93 -2.98
CA THR A 47 21.90 -12.81 -2.03
C THR A 47 22.22 -11.49 -2.73
N SER A 48 22.45 -11.50 -4.05
CA SER A 48 22.61 -10.26 -4.83
C SER A 48 21.27 -9.60 -5.17
N LEU A 49 20.16 -10.33 -5.05
CA LEU A 49 18.83 -9.79 -5.26
C LEU A 49 18.33 -9.09 -3.99
N PRO A 50 17.76 -7.88 -4.10
CA PRO A 50 17.21 -7.20 -2.94
C PRO A 50 16.03 -7.96 -2.33
N ILE A 51 16.02 -8.09 -1.00
CA ILE A 51 14.96 -8.82 -0.29
C ILE A 51 13.54 -8.29 -0.56
N TRP A 52 13.40 -7.00 -0.85
CA TRP A 52 12.11 -6.37 -1.13
C TRP A 52 11.41 -6.94 -2.37
N TRP A 53 12.13 -7.65 -3.26
CA TRP A 53 11.56 -8.39 -4.38
C TRP A 53 10.55 -9.46 -3.92
N PHE A 54 10.76 -10.00 -2.72
CA PHE A 54 9.93 -11.05 -2.14
C PHE A 54 8.97 -10.52 -1.07
N GLN A 55 9.05 -9.21 -0.75
CA GLN A 55 8.28 -8.62 0.35
C GLN A 55 6.81 -8.37 0.03
N VAL A 56 6.42 -8.37 -1.24
CA VAL A 56 5.07 -8.05 -1.71
C VAL A 56 4.67 -9.11 -2.72
N GLY A 57 3.61 -9.86 -2.44
CA GLY A 57 2.95 -10.71 -3.45
C GLY A 57 3.07 -12.23 -3.28
N LEU A 58 3.95 -12.74 -2.41
CA LEU A 58 4.04 -14.19 -2.20
C LEU A 58 3.08 -14.68 -1.12
N SER A 59 2.15 -15.55 -1.50
CA SER A 59 1.25 -16.22 -0.55
C SER A 59 2.02 -17.19 0.36
N GLY A 60 1.44 -17.49 1.53
CA GLY A 60 2.01 -18.48 2.44
C GLY A 60 2.24 -19.84 1.78
N GLU A 61 1.33 -20.28 0.90
CA GLU A 61 1.47 -21.53 0.16
C GLU A 61 2.69 -21.53 -0.77
N VAL A 62 2.93 -20.44 -1.50
CA VAL A 62 4.11 -20.32 -2.38
C VAL A 62 5.40 -20.38 -1.56
N LEU A 63 5.42 -19.71 -0.41
CA LEU A 63 6.57 -19.75 0.51
C LEU A 63 6.83 -21.15 1.04
N ILE A 64 5.80 -21.91 1.41
CA ILE A 64 5.92 -23.30 1.86
C ILE A 64 6.51 -24.18 0.74
N LYS A 65 6.01 -24.06 -0.50
CA LYS A 65 6.54 -24.79 -1.66
C LYS A 65 8.00 -24.45 -1.98
N CYS A 66 8.48 -23.29 -1.53
CA CYS A 66 9.84 -22.80 -1.73
C CYS A 66 10.80 -23.08 -0.57
N LEU A 67 10.44 -23.95 0.38
CA LEU A 67 11.37 -24.40 1.42
C LEU A 67 12.50 -25.26 0.82
N PRO A 68 13.72 -25.23 1.42
CA PRO A 68 14.11 -24.46 2.59
C PRO A 68 14.50 -23.00 2.32
N GLU A 69 14.68 -22.59 1.06
CA GLU A 69 15.22 -21.27 0.69
C GLU A 69 14.36 -20.10 1.19
N SER A 70 13.04 -20.25 1.18
CA SER A 70 12.10 -19.23 1.69
C SER A 70 12.21 -18.97 3.19
N LYS A 71 12.80 -19.88 3.98
CA LYS A 71 12.95 -19.70 5.44
C LYS A 71 13.73 -18.43 5.77
N ARG A 72 14.70 -18.04 4.92
CA ARG A 72 15.51 -16.83 5.15
C ARG A 72 14.67 -15.54 5.17
N LEU A 73 13.53 -15.55 4.47
CA LEU A 73 12.65 -14.40 4.37
C LEU A 73 12.11 -13.97 5.72
N ILE A 74 11.96 -14.88 6.68
CA ILE A 74 11.58 -14.52 8.06
C ILE A 74 12.58 -13.57 8.71
N PHE A 75 13.84 -13.65 8.32
CA PHE A 75 14.93 -12.87 8.91
C PHE A 75 15.14 -11.54 8.19
N GLU A 76 14.92 -11.53 6.87
CA GLU A 76 15.30 -10.42 6.01
C GLU A 76 14.09 -9.56 5.59
N MET A 77 12.87 -10.10 5.63
CA MET A 77 11.66 -9.30 5.45
C MET A 77 11.30 -8.56 6.73
N ALA A 78 10.59 -7.43 6.61
CA ALA A 78 9.92 -6.85 7.75
C ALA A 78 8.97 -7.92 8.33
N PRO A 79 9.14 -8.37 9.60
CA PRO A 79 8.40 -9.53 10.11
C PRO A 79 6.87 -9.40 10.00
N LYS A 80 6.34 -8.18 10.07
CA LYS A 80 4.92 -7.87 9.83
C LYS A 80 4.37 -8.24 8.44
N ASN A 81 5.25 -8.52 7.47
CA ASN A 81 4.88 -8.92 6.11
C ASN A 81 4.93 -10.45 5.90
N ILE A 82 5.31 -11.21 6.93
CA ILE A 82 5.36 -12.67 6.85
C ILE A 82 3.92 -13.21 6.91
N PRO A 83 3.47 -14.01 5.91
CA PRO A 83 2.14 -14.63 5.97
C PRO A 83 1.99 -15.55 7.18
N PHE A 84 0.87 -15.43 7.90
CA PHE A 84 0.54 -16.24 9.08
C PHE A 84 0.72 -17.75 8.82
N GLU A 85 0.16 -18.26 7.71
CA GLU A 85 0.21 -19.68 7.37
C GLU A 85 1.62 -20.21 7.16
N PHE A 86 2.54 -19.37 6.65
CA PHE A 86 3.93 -19.75 6.48
C PHE A 86 4.64 -19.87 7.82
N ALA A 87 4.46 -18.89 8.71
CA ALA A 87 5.02 -18.93 10.05
C ALA A 87 4.48 -20.14 10.85
N LYS A 88 3.16 -20.38 10.78
CA LYS A 88 2.51 -21.53 11.39
C LYS A 88 3.11 -22.85 10.90
N HIS A 89 3.25 -23.02 9.60
CA HIS A 89 3.83 -24.23 9.02
C HIS A 89 5.25 -24.51 9.55
N LEU A 90 6.08 -23.48 9.72
CA LEU A 90 7.42 -23.64 10.26
C LEU A 90 7.45 -24.01 11.74
N ILE A 91 6.48 -23.55 12.52
CA ILE A 91 6.29 -23.96 13.92
C ILE A 91 5.85 -25.43 13.95
N ASP A 92 4.78 -25.78 13.24
CA ASP A 92 4.20 -27.13 13.20
C ASP A 92 5.20 -28.19 12.70
N THR A 93 6.14 -27.80 11.83
CA THR A 93 7.18 -28.68 11.29
C THR A 93 8.52 -28.59 12.02
N ASN A 94 8.58 -27.87 13.15
CA ASN A 94 9.79 -27.65 13.95
C ASN A 94 10.99 -27.15 13.13
N GLN A 95 10.72 -26.25 12.18
CA GLN A 95 11.73 -25.63 11.33
C GLN A 95 12.12 -24.23 11.80
N LEU A 96 11.39 -23.63 12.75
CA LEU A 96 11.73 -22.32 13.32
C LEU A 96 12.66 -22.48 14.54
N GLU A 97 13.79 -21.77 14.53
CA GLU A 97 14.73 -21.81 15.67
C GLU A 97 14.26 -20.90 16.82
N THR A 98 14.51 -21.32 18.05
CA THR A 98 14.11 -20.65 19.30
C THR A 98 14.51 -19.18 19.38
N LYS A 99 15.70 -18.83 18.89
CA LYS A 99 16.19 -17.44 18.86
C LYS A 99 15.29 -16.47 18.09
N TYR A 100 14.38 -16.97 17.26
CA TYR A 100 13.43 -16.18 16.46
C TYR A 100 12.05 -16.00 17.13
N LEU A 101 11.86 -16.51 18.35
CA LEU A 101 10.61 -16.34 19.11
C LEU A 101 10.09 -14.89 19.10
N THR A 102 10.97 -13.92 19.33
CA THR A 102 10.61 -12.50 19.37
C THR A 102 10.13 -11.93 18.03
N LEU A 103 10.44 -12.56 16.90
CA LEU A 103 9.92 -12.14 15.59
C LEU A 103 8.43 -12.47 15.45
N LEU A 104 7.92 -13.47 16.17
CA LEU A 104 6.49 -13.84 16.17
C LEU A 104 5.63 -12.75 16.83
N LEU A 105 6.20 -11.95 17.74
CA LEU A 105 5.53 -10.78 18.33
C LEU A 105 5.08 -9.77 17.26
N ALA A 106 5.73 -9.75 16.10
CA ALA A 106 5.40 -8.87 14.98
C ALA A 106 4.26 -9.41 14.10
N ILE A 107 3.91 -10.69 14.25
CA ILE A 107 2.96 -11.39 13.37
C ILE A 107 1.62 -11.55 14.09
N ASP A 108 1.58 -12.38 15.15
CA ASP A 108 0.34 -12.70 15.83
C ASP A 108 0.56 -13.35 17.21
N GLU A 109 -0.38 -13.13 18.13
CA GLU A 109 -0.37 -13.70 19.48
C GLU A 109 -0.40 -15.23 19.46
N GLN A 110 -1.24 -15.84 18.62
CA GLN A 110 -1.43 -17.29 18.64
C GLN A 110 -0.13 -18.02 18.26
N LEU A 111 0.56 -17.54 17.22
CA LEU A 111 1.84 -18.13 16.79
C LEU A 111 2.90 -18.02 17.89
N PHE A 112 2.93 -16.88 18.57
CA PHE A 112 3.86 -16.67 19.67
C PHE A 112 3.61 -17.66 20.82
N LEU A 113 2.35 -17.85 21.21
CA LEU A 113 1.97 -18.81 22.25
C LEU A 113 2.23 -20.26 21.82
N ASP A 114 1.83 -20.64 20.59
CA ASP A 114 2.05 -21.98 20.04
C ASP A 114 3.53 -22.38 20.06
N PHE A 115 4.42 -21.42 19.79
CA PHE A 115 5.86 -21.67 19.79
C PHE A 115 6.45 -21.76 21.20
N ILE A 116 5.97 -20.95 22.16
CA ILE A 116 6.40 -21.04 23.56
C ILE A 116 6.01 -22.38 24.18
N ASP A 117 4.80 -22.87 23.91
CA ASP A 117 4.33 -24.15 24.47
C ASP A 117 5.17 -25.34 24.02
N GLN A 118 5.89 -25.21 22.91
CA GLN A 118 6.71 -26.25 22.29
C GLN A 118 8.21 -26.10 22.56
N THR A 119 8.64 -24.99 23.19
CA THR A 119 10.07 -24.67 23.31
C THR A 119 10.49 -24.27 24.72
N GLU A 120 11.70 -24.68 25.11
CA GLU A 120 12.31 -24.14 26.32
C GLU A 120 12.74 -22.69 26.05
N LEU A 121 12.34 -21.77 26.93
CA LEU A 121 12.74 -20.37 26.87
C LEU A 121 14.27 -20.27 27.01
N GLN A 122 14.91 -19.78 25.96
CA GLN A 122 16.35 -19.52 25.91
C GLN A 122 16.66 -18.05 26.23
N LYS A 123 17.95 -17.73 26.25
CA LYS A 123 18.46 -16.36 26.21
C LYS A 123 19.02 -16.11 24.80
N ASP A 124 19.17 -14.85 24.40
CA ASP A 124 19.72 -14.43 23.09
C ASP A 124 18.74 -14.45 21.91
N TYR A 125 17.54 -13.88 22.10
CA TYR A 125 16.59 -13.67 21.01
C TYR A 125 17.00 -12.53 20.06
N VAL A 126 16.49 -12.58 18.83
CA VAL A 126 16.65 -11.51 17.83
C VAL A 126 15.92 -10.25 18.29
N LYS A 127 16.49 -9.07 18.02
CA LYS A 127 15.82 -7.82 18.34
C LYS A 127 14.63 -7.55 17.41
N VAL A 128 13.53 -7.08 17.98
CA VAL A 128 12.29 -6.82 17.26
C VAL A 128 11.95 -5.33 17.21
N GLY A 129 11.62 -4.84 16.02
CA GLY A 129 11.21 -3.46 15.76
C GLY A 129 9.73 -3.30 15.40
N TYR A 130 8.97 -4.40 15.31
CA TYR A 130 7.57 -4.42 14.94
C TYR A 130 6.79 -5.31 15.91
N ILE A 131 5.64 -4.86 16.39
CA ILE A 131 4.82 -5.61 17.35
C ILE A 131 3.37 -5.55 16.91
N ALA A 132 2.70 -6.69 16.83
CA ALA A 132 1.27 -6.76 16.61
C ALA A 132 0.52 -6.33 17.89
N GLY A 133 -0.61 -5.63 17.75
CA GLY A 133 -1.34 -5.04 18.87
C GLY A 133 -1.70 -6.05 19.96
N ASN A 134 -2.12 -7.26 19.58
CA ASN A 134 -2.42 -8.37 20.50
C ASN A 134 -1.20 -8.91 21.25
N CYS A 135 0.02 -8.68 20.73
CA CYS A 135 1.28 -9.08 21.36
C CYS A 135 1.87 -8.04 22.32
N VAL A 136 1.30 -6.83 22.38
CA VAL A 136 1.83 -5.71 23.18
C VAL A 136 1.92 -6.07 24.67
N LYS A 137 1.01 -6.91 25.17
CA LYS A 137 1.04 -7.39 26.57
C LYS A 137 2.27 -8.25 26.93
N PHE A 138 2.96 -8.82 25.95
CA PHE A 138 4.15 -9.64 26.19
C PHE A 138 5.44 -8.82 26.23
N MET A 139 5.41 -7.53 25.86
CA MET A 139 6.62 -6.71 25.68
C MET A 139 7.49 -6.62 26.93
N ASP A 140 6.89 -6.60 28.11
CA ASP A 140 7.63 -6.51 29.37
C ASP A 140 8.63 -7.66 29.54
N ALA A 141 8.22 -8.89 29.16
CA ALA A 141 9.07 -10.07 29.24
C ALA A 141 10.24 -10.04 28.23
N PHE A 142 10.16 -9.21 27.18
CA PHE A 142 11.15 -9.15 26.10
C PHE A 142 11.73 -7.74 25.89
N SER A 143 11.67 -6.89 26.92
CA SER A 143 12.08 -5.48 26.82
C SER A 143 13.55 -5.29 26.39
N GLU A 144 14.45 -6.19 26.78
CA GLU A 144 15.87 -6.18 26.36
C GLU A 144 16.09 -6.52 24.87
N TYR A 145 15.09 -7.15 24.24
CA TYR A 145 15.09 -7.53 22.82
C TYR A 145 14.32 -6.54 21.94
N LEU A 146 13.92 -5.39 22.46
CA LEU A 146 13.31 -4.35 21.65
C LEU A 146 14.38 -3.56 20.89
N MET A 147 14.07 -3.19 19.64
CA MET A 147 14.84 -2.18 18.92
C MET A 147 14.63 -0.79 19.55
N PRO A 148 15.57 0.17 19.37
CA PRO A 148 15.42 1.52 19.91
C PRO A 148 14.19 2.29 19.42
N ALA A 149 13.63 1.89 18.28
CA ALA A 149 12.36 2.37 17.78
C ALA A 149 11.50 1.16 17.41
N VAL A 150 10.29 1.10 17.96
CA VAL A 150 9.34 0.02 17.75
C VAL A 150 8.07 0.58 17.11
N GLU A 151 7.58 -0.11 16.08
CA GLU A 151 6.27 0.14 15.48
C GLU A 151 5.26 -0.88 16.00
N ILE A 152 4.16 -0.39 16.59
CA ILE A 152 3.04 -1.22 17.02
C ILE A 152 1.94 -1.15 15.96
N THR A 153 1.55 -2.28 15.39
CA THR A 153 0.45 -2.38 14.44
C THR A 153 -0.85 -2.66 15.19
N ILE A 154 -1.78 -1.72 15.16
CA ILE A 154 -2.98 -1.70 16.00
C ILE A 154 -4.20 -2.00 15.12
N GLN A 155 -4.81 -3.16 15.38
CA GLN A 155 -6.10 -3.52 14.80
C GLN A 155 -7.26 -3.10 15.71
N ASP A 156 -7.07 -3.16 17.03
CA ASP A 156 -8.02 -2.69 18.04
C ASP A 156 -7.26 -1.87 19.09
N ILE A 157 -7.61 -0.60 19.24
CA ILE A 157 -6.99 0.32 20.19
C ILE A 157 -7.09 -0.13 21.65
N ASN A 158 -8.06 -1.00 21.98
CA ASN A 158 -8.15 -1.58 23.32
C ASN A 158 -6.92 -2.40 23.68
N CYS A 159 -6.13 -2.86 22.70
CA CYS A 159 -4.88 -3.59 22.96
C CYS A 159 -3.83 -2.74 23.69
N LEU A 160 -3.98 -1.41 23.73
CA LEU A 160 -3.07 -0.51 24.46
C LEU A 160 -3.53 -0.22 25.89
N ARG A 161 -4.77 -0.55 26.25
CA ARG A 161 -5.33 -0.20 27.56
C ARG A 161 -4.67 -0.98 28.69
N GLY A 162 -4.29 -0.27 29.75
CA GLY A 162 -3.65 -0.87 30.92
C GLY A 162 -2.22 -1.35 30.70
N ILE A 163 -1.60 -1.02 29.56
CA ILE A 163 -0.21 -1.36 29.27
C ILE A 163 0.68 -0.13 29.45
N ASP A 164 1.77 -0.30 30.19
CA ASP A 164 2.79 0.74 30.35
C ASP A 164 3.73 0.78 29.13
N LEU A 165 3.42 1.68 28.20
CA LEU A 165 4.21 1.88 26.98
C LEU A 165 5.45 2.77 27.19
N THR A 166 5.65 3.35 28.38
CA THR A 166 6.78 4.25 28.66
C THR A 166 8.14 3.54 28.61
N LYS A 167 8.13 2.22 28.75
CA LYS A 167 9.31 1.35 28.65
C LYS A 167 9.87 1.25 27.24
N ILE A 168 9.11 1.64 26.22
CA ILE A 168 9.56 1.60 24.83
C ILE A 168 10.27 2.90 24.50
N PRO A 169 11.56 2.86 24.09
CA PRO A 169 12.35 4.08 23.93
C PRO A 169 11.83 5.05 22.87
N ALA A 170 11.22 4.54 21.80
CA ALA A 170 10.52 5.35 20.80
C ALA A 170 9.44 4.52 20.10
N LEU A 171 8.24 5.10 19.97
CA LEU A 171 7.06 4.42 19.46
C LEU A 171 6.57 4.99 18.14
N THR A 172 6.26 4.11 17.19
CA THR A 172 5.37 4.41 16.07
C THR A 172 4.08 3.63 16.26
N LEU A 173 2.93 4.29 16.30
CA LEU A 173 1.63 3.62 16.40
C LEU A 173 1.01 3.57 15.01
N ASN A 174 0.83 2.38 14.45
CA ASN A 174 0.30 2.18 13.11
C ASN A 174 -1.09 1.54 13.17
N PHE A 175 -2.13 2.34 12.95
CA PHE A 175 -3.51 1.85 13.03
C PHE A 175 -3.94 1.31 11.67
N VAL A 176 -4.40 0.06 11.65
CA VAL A 176 -4.83 -0.62 10.41
C VAL A 176 -6.23 -0.18 9.99
N GLY A 177 -7.06 0.27 10.94
CA GLY A 177 -8.46 0.66 10.71
C GLY A 177 -8.83 2.01 11.31
N VAL A 178 -10.05 2.45 10.96
CA VAL A 178 -10.68 3.68 11.42
C VAL A 178 -11.12 3.54 12.87
N GLN A 179 -10.37 4.15 13.79
CA GLN A 179 -10.71 4.14 15.22
C GLN A 179 -10.39 5.49 15.85
N ASP A 180 -11.40 6.09 16.48
CA ASP A 180 -11.20 7.20 17.41
C ASP A 180 -10.33 6.74 18.58
N MET A 181 -9.39 7.58 18.97
CA MET A 181 -8.56 7.30 20.15
C MET A 181 -9.38 7.56 21.41
N PRO A 182 -9.48 6.61 22.36
CA PRO A 182 -10.08 6.90 23.66
C PRO A 182 -9.22 7.86 24.48
N GLU A 183 -9.86 8.67 25.31
CA GLU A 183 -9.18 9.70 26.12
C GLU A 183 -8.19 9.09 27.11
N ASP A 184 -8.54 7.96 27.72
CA ASP A 184 -7.68 7.23 28.65
C ASP A 184 -6.39 6.76 27.97
N VAL A 185 -6.49 6.24 26.75
CA VAL A 185 -5.32 5.83 25.94
C VAL A 185 -4.50 7.05 25.56
N TRP A 186 -5.14 8.14 25.11
CA TRP A 186 -4.45 9.37 24.74
C TRP A 186 -3.62 9.95 25.90
N ILE A 187 -4.18 10.02 27.10
CA ILE A 187 -3.47 10.51 28.31
C ILE A 187 -2.22 9.67 28.60
N GLU A 188 -2.30 8.34 28.49
CA GLU A 188 -1.13 7.48 28.71
C GLU A 188 -0.06 7.66 27.63
N LEU A 189 -0.46 7.85 26.37
CA LEU A 189 0.46 8.10 25.27
C LEU A 189 1.23 9.42 25.43
N GLN A 190 0.68 10.43 26.12
CA GLN A 190 1.41 11.67 26.41
C GLN A 190 2.64 11.48 27.30
N LYS A 191 2.72 10.38 28.06
CA LYS A 191 3.88 10.02 28.89
C LYS A 191 4.97 9.31 28.09
N CYS A 192 4.66 8.87 26.87
CA CYS A 192 5.51 8.04 26.05
C CYS A 192 6.30 8.88 25.03
N LYS A 193 7.44 8.35 24.56
CA LYS A 193 8.19 8.97 23.46
C LYS A 193 7.62 8.52 22.11
N ILE A 194 6.58 9.23 21.67
CA ILE A 194 5.92 8.96 20.38
C ILE A 194 6.71 9.62 19.24
N LYS A 195 7.24 8.79 18.34
CA LYS A 195 7.89 9.24 17.09
C LYS A 195 6.85 9.67 16.07
N LYS A 196 5.80 8.86 15.90
CA LYS A 196 4.76 9.09 14.89
C LYS A 196 3.49 8.29 15.20
N VAL A 197 2.33 8.84 14.89
CA VAL A 197 1.05 8.12 14.88
C VAL A 197 0.52 8.07 13.45
N ILE A 198 0.29 6.86 12.93
CA ILE A 198 -0.34 6.63 11.63
C ILE A 198 -1.81 6.31 11.91
N ASN A 199 -2.58 7.37 12.18
CA ASN A 199 -4.03 7.34 12.39
C ASN A 199 -4.57 8.78 12.24
N PRO A 200 -5.42 9.07 11.25
CA PRO A 200 -5.92 10.42 11.04
C PRO A 200 -6.99 10.84 12.06
N TYR A 201 -7.64 9.89 12.74
CA TYR A 201 -8.81 10.16 13.59
C TYR A 201 -8.45 10.81 14.92
N TYR A 202 -7.31 10.43 15.52
CA TYR A 202 -6.89 11.04 16.78
C TYR A 202 -6.61 12.55 16.62
N ALA A 203 -6.01 12.96 15.49
CA ALA A 203 -5.70 14.36 15.22
C ALA A 203 -6.98 15.21 15.14
N ALA A 204 -8.08 14.63 14.65
CA ALA A 204 -9.38 15.29 14.63
C ALA A 204 -10.06 15.37 16.01
N THR A 205 -9.56 14.66 17.03
CA THR A 205 -10.21 14.58 18.35
C THR A 205 -9.39 15.31 19.43
N TYR A 206 -8.06 15.19 19.42
CA TYR A 206 -7.17 15.75 20.45
C TYR A 206 -6.13 16.75 19.92
N GLY A 207 -6.12 17.03 18.62
CA GLY A 207 -5.15 17.91 17.98
C GLY A 207 -3.73 17.34 17.85
N GLN A 208 -2.79 18.19 17.46
CA GLN A 208 -1.41 17.78 17.15
C GLN A 208 -0.52 17.65 18.39
N SER A 209 -0.71 16.60 19.19
CA SER A 209 0.23 16.26 20.28
C SER A 209 1.47 15.51 19.78
N PHE A 210 1.37 14.82 18.64
CA PHE A 210 2.42 13.97 18.07
C PHE A 210 2.50 14.18 16.55
N PRO A 211 3.66 13.93 15.91
CA PRO A 211 3.74 13.83 14.46
C PRO A 211 2.78 12.74 13.96
N TYR A 212 2.03 13.00 12.90
CA TYR A 212 1.15 12.01 12.27
C TYR A 212 1.26 11.95 10.77
N ASP A 213 0.69 10.87 10.23
CA ASP A 213 0.49 10.64 8.81
C ASP A 213 -0.72 9.71 8.66
N TRP A 214 -1.19 9.53 7.44
CA TRP A 214 -2.32 8.66 7.16
C TRP A 214 -2.20 8.04 5.79
N LYS A 215 -2.87 6.89 5.64
CA LYS A 215 -3.09 6.23 4.36
C LYS A 215 -4.54 5.75 4.36
N ASN A 216 -5.25 5.95 3.25
CA ASN A 216 -6.63 5.48 3.04
C ASN A 216 -7.61 5.90 4.16
N ALA A 217 -7.52 7.15 4.62
CA ALA A 217 -8.44 7.69 5.61
C ALA A 217 -9.85 7.91 5.01
N ASP A 218 -10.94 7.64 5.74
CA ASP A 218 -12.30 7.95 5.25
C ASP A 218 -12.54 9.46 5.30
N LEU A 219 -12.52 10.11 4.12
CA LEU A 219 -12.75 11.54 4.01
C LEU A 219 -14.18 11.94 4.43
N ALA A 220 -15.18 11.07 4.24
CA ALA A 220 -16.57 11.37 4.57
C ALA A 220 -16.74 11.64 6.07
N TYR A 221 -16.04 10.89 6.92
CA TYR A 221 -15.99 11.13 8.36
C TYR A 221 -15.55 12.58 8.66
N PHE A 222 -14.44 13.04 8.07
CA PHE A 222 -13.92 14.39 8.34
C PHE A 222 -14.87 15.47 7.83
N LEU A 223 -15.45 15.28 6.64
CA LEU A 223 -16.39 16.23 6.04
C LEU A 223 -17.70 16.41 6.82
N ASN A 224 -18.04 15.46 7.69
CA ASN A 224 -19.24 15.48 8.53
C ASN A 224 -18.95 15.95 9.97
N LYS A 225 -17.69 16.12 10.35
CA LYS A 225 -17.31 16.56 11.70
C LYS A 225 -17.53 18.06 11.86
N LYS A 226 -18.29 18.46 12.88
CA LYS A 226 -18.65 19.88 13.12
C LYS A 226 -17.44 20.76 13.44
N ASN A 227 -16.47 20.21 14.17
CA ASN A 227 -15.26 20.90 14.59
C ASN A 227 -14.07 20.06 14.14
N LEU A 228 -13.46 20.44 13.02
CA LEU A 228 -12.17 19.89 12.61
C LEU A 228 -11.04 20.65 13.31
N HIS A 229 -9.91 19.99 13.50
CA HIS A 229 -8.69 20.68 13.91
C HIS A 229 -8.29 21.69 12.81
N PRO A 230 -7.73 22.88 13.14
CA PRO A 230 -7.33 23.88 12.16
C PRO A 230 -6.47 23.34 11.00
N ASP A 231 -5.53 22.44 11.31
CA ASP A 231 -4.67 21.82 10.29
C ASP A 231 -5.40 20.85 9.34
N LEU A 232 -6.64 20.50 9.65
CA LEU A 232 -7.52 19.67 8.82
C LEU A 232 -8.66 20.48 8.19
N GLU A 233 -8.77 21.78 8.44
CA GLU A 233 -9.82 22.62 7.84
C GLU A 233 -9.71 22.67 6.31
N TYR A 234 -8.50 22.51 5.76
CA TYR A 234 -8.30 22.44 4.30
C TYR A 234 -9.05 21.27 3.64
N LEU A 235 -9.45 20.24 4.40
CA LEU A 235 -10.30 19.15 3.91
C LEU A 235 -11.68 19.67 3.48
N LEU A 236 -12.18 20.73 4.11
CA LEU A 236 -13.49 21.32 3.81
C LEU A 236 -13.51 22.09 2.48
N ASN A 237 -12.35 22.43 1.93
CA ASN A 237 -12.23 23.09 0.63
C ASN A 237 -12.78 22.24 -0.53
N VAL A 238 -13.02 20.93 -0.33
CA VAL A 238 -13.76 20.12 -1.32
C VAL A 238 -15.23 20.54 -1.49
N LYS A 239 -15.75 21.39 -0.60
CA LYS A 239 -17.07 22.03 -0.69
C LYS A 239 -16.97 23.52 -1.07
N SER A 240 -15.78 23.98 -1.49
CA SER A 240 -15.54 25.38 -1.87
C SER A 240 -16.44 25.78 -3.04
N PRO A 241 -17.05 26.99 -3.01
CA PRO A 241 -17.74 27.53 -4.18
C PRO A 241 -16.77 27.93 -5.32
N ASP A 242 -15.50 28.18 -5.00
CA ASP A 242 -14.44 28.34 -6.01
C ASP A 242 -13.98 26.96 -6.51
N PHE A 243 -14.28 26.68 -7.78
CA PHE A 243 -14.03 25.38 -8.39
C PHE A 243 -12.54 25.06 -8.49
N LEU A 244 -11.67 26.06 -8.72
CA LEU A 244 -10.22 25.83 -8.75
C LEU A 244 -9.70 25.36 -7.40
N THR A 245 -10.09 26.03 -6.32
CA THR A 245 -9.77 25.61 -4.94
C THR A 245 -10.30 24.21 -4.66
N GLN A 246 -11.52 23.89 -5.12
CA GLN A 246 -12.09 22.56 -4.99
C GLN A 246 -11.24 21.49 -5.68
N LEU A 247 -10.85 21.72 -6.94
CA LEU A 247 -10.03 20.80 -7.73
C LEU A 247 -8.64 20.58 -7.12
N ILE A 248 -7.98 21.65 -6.66
CA ILE A 248 -6.68 21.58 -5.97
C ILE A 248 -6.79 20.68 -4.73
N SER A 249 -7.83 20.90 -3.93
CA SER A 249 -8.05 20.10 -2.73
C SER A 249 -8.35 18.64 -3.07
N ILE A 250 -9.30 18.35 -3.97
CA ILE A 250 -9.62 16.97 -4.38
C ILE A 250 -8.38 16.25 -4.89
N ASN A 251 -7.60 16.89 -5.75
CA ASN A 251 -6.37 16.30 -6.30
C ASN A 251 -5.36 15.94 -5.20
N LYS A 252 -5.15 16.85 -4.24
CA LYS A 252 -4.27 16.60 -3.10
C LYS A 252 -4.77 15.42 -2.26
N LEU A 253 -6.09 15.24 -2.13
CA LEU A 253 -6.70 14.21 -1.30
C LEU A 253 -6.76 12.83 -1.96
N CYS A 254 -6.89 12.76 -3.29
CA CYS A 254 -6.97 11.50 -4.05
C CYS A 254 -5.77 10.56 -3.72
N GLY A 255 -4.61 11.08 -3.28
CA GLY A 255 -3.45 10.27 -2.86
C GLY A 255 -3.41 9.78 -1.40
N TYR A 256 -4.34 10.22 -0.54
CA TYR A 256 -4.26 9.95 0.90
C TYR A 256 -5.57 9.51 1.57
N PHE A 257 -6.73 9.78 0.96
CA PHE A 257 -8.04 9.48 1.53
C PHE A 257 -8.89 8.60 0.60
N GLU A 258 -9.64 7.68 1.19
CA GLU A 258 -10.72 6.96 0.52
C GLU A 258 -11.96 7.86 0.43
N TYR A 259 -12.44 8.05 -0.80
CA TYR A 259 -13.67 8.78 -1.09
C TYR A 259 -14.12 8.52 -2.53
N ASP A 260 -15.42 8.65 -2.80
CA ASP A 260 -15.93 8.70 -4.16
C ASP A 260 -15.82 10.12 -4.73
N TYR A 261 -14.63 10.45 -5.22
CA TYR A 261 -14.34 11.79 -5.74
C TYR A 261 -15.09 12.09 -7.04
N SER A 262 -15.52 11.06 -7.78
CA SER A 262 -16.27 11.25 -9.03
C SER A 262 -17.61 11.97 -8.76
N LEU A 263 -18.26 11.67 -7.63
CA LEU A 263 -19.48 12.35 -7.17
C LEU A 263 -19.25 13.81 -6.79
N LEU A 264 -18.06 14.16 -6.26
CA LEU A 264 -17.74 15.56 -5.94
C LEU A 264 -17.60 16.43 -7.19
N LEU A 265 -17.23 15.81 -8.32
CA LEU A 265 -17.03 16.48 -9.60
C LEU A 265 -18.28 16.45 -10.49
N GLU A 266 -19.30 15.65 -10.16
CA GLU A 266 -20.47 15.42 -11.03
C GLU A 266 -21.21 16.71 -11.43
N LYS A 267 -21.21 17.72 -10.55
CA LYS A 267 -21.88 19.01 -10.75
C LYS A 267 -20.96 20.12 -11.26
N GLY A 268 -19.66 19.87 -11.36
CA GLY A 268 -18.66 20.87 -11.77
C GLY A 268 -18.46 20.87 -13.28
N GLU A 269 -18.53 22.04 -13.91
CA GLU A 269 -18.13 22.23 -15.31
C GLU A 269 -16.81 23.01 -15.38
N LEU A 270 -15.85 22.49 -16.15
CA LEU A 270 -14.61 23.20 -16.43
C LEU A 270 -14.87 24.36 -17.40
N THR A 271 -14.48 25.57 -17.01
CA THR A 271 -14.36 26.70 -17.93
C THR A 271 -13.14 26.51 -18.85
N PRO A 272 -13.07 27.17 -20.01
CA PRO A 272 -11.89 27.11 -20.88
C PRO A 272 -10.58 27.52 -20.17
N GLU A 273 -10.65 28.52 -19.28
CA GLU A 273 -9.48 28.98 -18.51
C GLU A 273 -8.99 27.92 -17.53
N LEU A 274 -9.92 27.21 -16.87
CA LEU A 274 -9.59 26.12 -15.96
C LEU A 274 -9.06 24.89 -16.70
N GLU A 275 -9.65 24.56 -17.86
CA GLU A 275 -9.15 23.48 -18.72
C GLU A 275 -7.69 23.75 -19.13
N MET A 276 -7.39 24.97 -19.58
CA MET A 276 -6.04 25.39 -19.92
C MET A 276 -5.10 25.34 -18.71
N HIS A 277 -5.55 25.81 -17.54
CA HIS A 277 -4.75 25.77 -16.31
C HIS A 277 -4.37 24.33 -15.91
N ILE A 278 -5.32 23.39 -15.96
CA ILE A 278 -5.09 21.97 -15.66
C ILE A 278 -4.13 21.37 -16.67
N ALA A 279 -4.35 21.65 -17.96
CA ALA A 279 -3.52 21.14 -19.05
C ALA A 279 -2.06 21.61 -18.91
N ASP A 280 -1.82 22.87 -18.55
CA ASP A 280 -0.48 23.41 -18.35
C ASP A 280 0.19 22.94 -17.04
N ASN A 281 -0.59 22.46 -16.07
CA ASN A 281 -0.11 22.00 -14.77
C ASN A 281 -0.40 20.50 -14.52
N LEU A 282 -0.44 19.70 -15.60
CA LEU A 282 -0.94 18.33 -15.58
C LEU A 282 -0.18 17.40 -14.62
N ASP A 283 1.12 17.63 -14.36
CA ASP A 283 1.89 16.87 -13.36
C ASP A 283 1.31 17.03 -11.95
N THR A 284 0.95 18.26 -11.59
CA THR A 284 0.33 18.57 -10.31
C THR A 284 -1.08 18.02 -10.26
N PHE A 285 -1.86 18.20 -11.33
CA PHE A 285 -3.28 17.85 -11.40
C PHE A 285 -3.55 16.46 -11.99
N ILE A 286 -2.64 15.50 -11.83
CA ILE A 286 -2.71 14.25 -12.60
C ILE A 286 -4.06 13.53 -12.47
N CYS A 287 -4.61 13.41 -11.27
CA CYS A 287 -5.87 12.71 -11.06
C CYS A 287 -7.08 13.47 -11.63
N ILE A 288 -7.03 14.81 -11.56
CA ILE A 288 -8.03 15.70 -12.17
C ILE A 288 -7.93 15.68 -13.70
N GLY A 289 -6.72 15.64 -14.24
CA GLY A 289 -6.49 15.55 -15.69
C GLY A 289 -7.12 14.30 -16.27
N TYR A 290 -6.93 13.14 -15.66
CA TYR A 290 -7.58 11.90 -16.11
C TYR A 290 -9.10 11.92 -15.92
N ALA A 291 -9.61 12.56 -14.85
CA ALA A 291 -11.05 12.69 -14.64
C ALA A 291 -11.77 13.49 -15.73
N PHE A 292 -11.07 14.44 -16.37
CA PHE A 292 -11.56 15.29 -17.46
C PHE A 292 -10.88 14.97 -18.80
N LEU A 293 -10.52 13.71 -19.02
CA LEU A 293 -9.86 13.25 -20.26
C LEU A 293 -10.71 13.49 -21.52
N ASP A 294 -12.02 13.65 -21.37
CA ASP A 294 -12.94 14.00 -22.46
C ASP A 294 -12.71 15.42 -23.04
N ARG A 295 -11.92 16.25 -22.34
CA ARG A 295 -11.63 17.64 -22.72
C ARG A 295 -10.43 17.74 -23.67
N PRO A 296 -10.54 18.48 -24.80
CA PRO A 296 -9.52 18.45 -25.85
C PRO A 296 -8.10 18.84 -25.41
N LEU A 297 -7.93 19.92 -24.64
CA LEU A 297 -6.60 20.39 -24.24
C LEU A 297 -5.94 19.41 -23.28
N ILE A 298 -6.72 18.90 -22.33
CA ILE A 298 -6.26 17.92 -21.34
C ILE A 298 -5.88 16.60 -22.03
N SER A 299 -6.76 16.09 -22.91
CA SER A 299 -6.51 14.87 -23.70
C SER A 299 -5.23 14.97 -24.51
N HIS A 300 -5.03 16.10 -25.20
CA HIS A 300 -3.84 16.37 -25.98
C HIS A 300 -2.58 16.36 -25.11
N ARG A 301 -2.59 17.06 -23.97
CA ARG A 301 -1.45 17.09 -23.04
C ARG A 301 -1.10 15.73 -22.44
N ILE A 302 -2.11 14.91 -22.15
CA ILE A 302 -1.88 13.54 -21.68
C ILE A 302 -1.23 12.70 -22.78
N ALA A 303 -1.71 12.79 -24.02
CA ALA A 303 -1.15 12.05 -25.16
C ALA A 303 0.30 12.47 -25.50
N GLU A 304 0.67 13.74 -25.28
CA GLU A 304 2.04 14.23 -25.50
C GLU A 304 3.06 13.72 -24.46
N LYS A 305 2.61 13.25 -23.30
CA LYS A 305 3.48 12.78 -22.22
C LYS A 305 4.05 11.40 -22.50
N LYS A 306 5.29 11.39 -23.00
CA LYS A 306 6.09 10.18 -23.23
C LYS A 306 6.48 9.41 -21.96
N HIS A 307 6.35 10.01 -20.76
CA HIS A 307 6.89 9.49 -19.49
C HIS A 307 5.85 9.19 -18.41
N PHE A 308 4.55 9.34 -18.69
CA PHE A 308 3.51 8.84 -17.78
C PHE A 308 3.15 7.40 -18.14
N MET A 309 4.12 6.49 -18.02
CA MET A 309 3.92 5.05 -18.19
C MET A 309 3.77 4.30 -16.87
N GLN A 310 3.51 4.99 -15.75
CA GLN A 310 3.09 4.33 -14.51
C GLN A 310 1.97 5.15 -13.87
N PRO A 311 0.68 4.81 -14.10
CA PRO A 311 -0.37 5.39 -13.29
C PRO A 311 -0.05 5.07 -11.82
N MET A 312 0.07 6.10 -10.99
CA MET A 312 0.08 5.90 -9.55
C MET A 312 -1.22 5.20 -9.17
N LYS A 313 -1.23 4.44 -8.07
CA LYS A 313 -2.42 3.71 -7.58
C LYS A 313 -3.71 4.57 -7.54
N HIS A 314 -3.56 5.89 -7.48
CA HIS A 314 -4.62 6.88 -7.34
C HIS A 314 -4.91 7.71 -8.60
N THR A 315 -4.27 7.42 -9.73
CA THR A 315 -4.38 8.24 -10.96
C THR A 315 -5.82 8.37 -11.45
N PHE A 316 -6.62 7.31 -11.35
CA PHE A 316 -8.03 7.31 -11.75
C PHE A 316 -9.00 7.51 -10.58
N ALA A 317 -8.50 7.85 -9.38
CA ALA A 317 -9.33 7.96 -8.17
C ALA A 317 -10.50 8.96 -8.31
N CYS A 318 -10.36 9.95 -9.18
CA CYS A 318 -11.37 10.98 -9.39
C CYS A 318 -12.15 10.79 -10.73
N SER A 319 -11.95 9.66 -11.45
CA SER A 319 -12.52 9.41 -12.78
C SER A 319 -13.88 8.69 -12.76
N ASP A 320 -14.79 9.07 -13.67
CA ASP A 320 -15.96 8.26 -14.03
C ASP A 320 -15.67 7.53 -15.36
N PHE A 321 -15.39 6.22 -15.28
CA PHE A 321 -15.01 5.42 -16.44
C PHE A 321 -16.09 5.33 -17.53
N ARG A 322 -17.36 5.60 -17.20
CA ARG A 322 -18.43 5.70 -18.21
C ARG A 322 -18.27 6.94 -19.09
N LYS A 323 -17.70 8.01 -18.55
CA LYS A 323 -17.45 9.28 -19.27
C LYS A 323 -16.13 9.23 -20.04
N ILE A 324 -15.06 8.78 -19.38
CA ILE A 324 -13.71 8.84 -19.96
C ILE A 324 -13.33 7.60 -20.78
N GLY A 325 -14.03 6.47 -20.60
CA GLY A 325 -13.74 5.19 -21.25
C GLY A 325 -13.51 5.27 -22.76
N PRO A 326 -14.36 5.97 -23.54
CA PRO A 326 -14.17 6.13 -24.99
C PRO A 326 -12.87 6.84 -25.40
N TYR A 327 -12.24 7.56 -24.47
CA TYR A 327 -11.02 8.34 -24.72
C TYR A 327 -9.75 7.60 -24.32
N LEU A 328 -9.85 6.54 -23.49
CA LEU A 328 -8.71 5.74 -23.05
C LEU A 328 -8.01 5.00 -24.20
N VAL A 329 -8.74 4.66 -25.27
CA VAL A 329 -8.20 4.03 -26.49
C VAL A 329 -7.12 4.87 -27.17
N MET A 330 -7.14 6.19 -26.96
CA MET A 330 -6.19 7.13 -27.58
C MET A 330 -4.89 7.26 -26.78
N ILE A 331 -4.79 6.63 -25.62
CA ILE A 331 -3.61 6.70 -24.75
C ILE A 331 -2.83 5.38 -24.86
N PRO A 332 -1.53 5.42 -25.19
CA PRO A 332 -0.71 4.23 -25.31
C PRO A 332 -0.25 3.73 -23.93
N PHE A 333 -1.10 2.94 -23.25
CA PHE A 333 -0.70 2.25 -22.02
C PHE A 333 0.09 0.98 -22.32
N GLU A 334 1.03 0.61 -21.43
CA GLU A 334 1.61 -0.73 -21.47
C GLU A 334 0.57 -1.79 -21.08
N LEU A 335 0.69 -3.01 -21.62
CA LEU A 335 -0.33 -4.05 -21.49
C LEU A 335 -0.67 -4.39 -20.04
N ASP A 336 0.33 -4.49 -19.16
CA ASP A 336 0.10 -4.82 -17.75
C ASP A 336 -0.67 -3.71 -17.01
N TYR A 337 -0.43 -2.45 -17.37
CA TYR A 337 -1.21 -1.33 -16.82
C TYR A 337 -2.60 -1.28 -17.40
N ALA A 338 -2.74 -1.56 -18.69
CA ALA A 338 -4.04 -1.64 -19.31
C ALA A 338 -4.91 -2.73 -18.65
N LYS A 339 -4.32 -3.89 -18.29
CA LYS A 339 -4.97 -4.92 -17.46
C LYS A 339 -5.41 -4.37 -16.09
N GLN A 340 -4.53 -3.67 -15.38
CA GLN A 340 -4.85 -3.09 -14.06
C GLN A 340 -5.97 -2.04 -14.12
N ILE A 341 -6.00 -1.21 -15.17
CA ILE A 341 -7.05 -0.20 -15.36
C ILE A 341 -8.38 -0.90 -15.63
N VAL A 342 -8.39 -1.92 -16.49
CA VAL A 342 -9.60 -2.71 -16.80
C VAL A 342 -10.18 -3.38 -15.56
N GLN A 343 -9.35 -3.81 -14.60
CA GLN A 343 -9.81 -4.36 -13.33
C GLN A 343 -10.50 -3.34 -12.41
N GLN A 344 -10.37 -2.03 -12.66
CA GLN A 344 -10.99 -0.99 -11.83
C GLN A 344 -12.46 -0.75 -12.16
N SER A 345 -12.97 -1.25 -13.29
CA SER A 345 -14.37 -1.06 -13.67
C SER A 345 -14.87 -2.11 -14.64
N ASP A 346 -16.06 -2.64 -14.36
CA ASP A 346 -16.75 -3.62 -15.23
C ASP A 346 -17.12 -3.07 -16.60
N CYS A 347 -17.11 -1.74 -16.79
CA CYS A 347 -17.38 -1.14 -18.09
C CYS A 347 -16.15 -1.14 -19.01
N LEU A 348 -14.97 -1.55 -18.57
CA LEU A 348 -13.76 -1.56 -19.39
C LEU A 348 -13.39 -2.99 -19.79
N TYR A 349 -12.76 -3.14 -20.94
CA TYR A 349 -12.13 -4.40 -21.36
C TYR A 349 -10.89 -4.12 -22.19
N LEU A 350 -9.98 -5.10 -22.24
CA LEU A 350 -8.87 -5.08 -23.18
C LEU A 350 -9.32 -5.60 -24.53
N ASN A 351 -9.08 -4.85 -25.59
CA ASN A 351 -9.15 -5.37 -26.94
C ASN A 351 -7.86 -6.15 -27.23
N PRO A 352 -7.92 -7.49 -27.33
CA PRO A 352 -6.73 -8.32 -27.54
C PRO A 352 -6.11 -8.15 -28.93
N GLU A 353 -6.87 -7.65 -29.92
CA GLU A 353 -6.37 -7.45 -31.28
C GLU A 353 -5.47 -6.21 -31.41
N PHE A 354 -5.75 -5.16 -30.62
CA PHE A 354 -5.04 -3.88 -30.68
C PHE A 354 -4.25 -3.55 -29.40
N GLY A 355 -4.42 -4.34 -28.33
CA GLY A 355 -3.78 -4.09 -27.04
C GLY A 355 -4.28 -2.81 -26.35
N THR A 356 -5.45 -2.31 -26.72
CA THR A 356 -6.03 -1.05 -26.22
C THR A 356 -7.16 -1.30 -25.22
N ILE A 357 -7.43 -0.30 -24.37
CA ILE A 357 -8.59 -0.31 -23.46
C ILE A 357 -9.82 0.18 -24.23
N GLU A 358 -10.91 -0.57 -24.15
CA GLU A 358 -12.23 -0.23 -24.71
C GLU A 358 -13.30 -0.25 -23.62
N CYS A 359 -14.47 0.36 -23.89
CA CYS A 359 -15.56 0.51 -22.93
C CYS A 359 -16.87 -0.13 -23.44
N VAL A 360 -17.46 -1.01 -22.63
CA VAL A 360 -18.75 -1.67 -22.87
C VAL A 360 -19.85 -0.61 -22.72
N ASN A 361 -20.48 -0.26 -23.83
CA ASN A 361 -21.46 0.84 -24.01
C ASN A 361 -20.86 2.24 -24.15
N SER A 362 -20.20 2.49 -25.28
CA SER A 362 -20.36 3.80 -25.90
C SER A 362 -21.73 3.86 -26.58
N PRO A 363 -22.66 4.77 -26.22
CA PRO A 363 -23.68 5.15 -27.19
C PRO A 363 -22.90 5.63 -28.40
N ALA A 364 -23.08 4.96 -29.53
CA ALA A 364 -22.45 5.35 -30.77
C ALA A 364 -22.63 6.86 -30.94
N LYS A 365 -21.53 7.62 -30.99
CA LYS A 365 -21.58 8.97 -31.54
C LYS A 365 -22.10 8.78 -32.96
N SER A 366 -23.39 9.00 -33.17
CA SER A 366 -23.95 9.05 -34.50
C SER A 366 -23.28 10.23 -35.18
N ALA A 367 -22.29 9.95 -36.00
CA ALA A 367 -21.87 10.87 -37.04
C ALA A 367 -23.09 11.11 -37.94
N ARG A 368 -23.75 12.27 -37.75
CA ARG A 368 -24.56 13.05 -38.71
C ARG A 368 -25.63 13.90 -37.98
N LYS A 369 -25.36 15.19 -37.81
CA LYS A 369 -25.79 16.23 -38.76
C LYS A 369 -25.00 17.50 -38.55
#